data_AF-A0A7V4L867-F1
#
_entry.id   AF-A0A7V4L867-F1
#
_cell.length_a   1.000
_cell.length_b   1.000
_cell.length_c   1.000
_cell.angle_alpha   90.00
_cell.angle_beta   90.00
_cell.angle_gamma   90.00
#
_symmetry.space_group_name_H-M   'P 1'
#
loop_
_entity.id
_entity.type
_entity.pdbx_description
1 polymer ?
#
loop_
_entity_poly.entity_id
_entity_poly.type
_entity_poly.pdbx_seq_one_letter_code
_entity_poly.pdbx_strand_id
1 'polypeptide(L)'
;MAQTGHRLPGHPARPRCGSLDSATHLRRTPHAFSVDRFRLALYHGLPGAAATLRPSAAPGRMSGMDRYDLLVLGDANIDLIIRSQDPTPVFGQEKLVDDLTLALGGSASIFACQAAKLGLRTTLASIVGDDEFAHLVLRTLAEQGVGTGYMRRLPGRKTGATLSLTTARDRALLTYEGTISALEAAMITPEWLALARHVHVASYFLQPRLVDGLADLLASARRAGATVSLDTGWDPTGKWDGNLQAVLAHVDLFLPNESEAMHIAGCDTVEKALARLGARIPVVAIKLGAAGAIAERGGEVAQAPALQIEVVDTTGRATALTPDSCTATCMACRSPSAWRSGSLPRGKLWMRPLPISRKPWPSILMAKT
;
A
#
# COMPACT_ATOMS: atom_id res chain seq x y z
N MET A 1 5.13 -29.31 65.39
CA MET A 1 5.19 -30.74 64.97
C MET A 1 6.15 -30.86 63.81
N ALA A 2 6.82 -32.01 63.73
CA ALA A 2 8.09 -32.25 63.07
C ALA A 2 8.12 -32.15 61.53
N GLN A 3 9.34 -31.88 61.08
CA GLN A 3 10.00 -32.04 59.78
C GLN A 3 9.55 -33.23 58.90
N THR A 4 9.68 -33.04 57.58
CA THR A 4 10.39 -33.87 56.56
C THR A 4 10.07 -33.23 55.20
N GLY A 5 10.96 -33.00 54.22
CA GLY A 5 12.22 -33.62 53.83
C GLY A 5 12.07 -34.16 52.39
N HIS A 6 13.04 -33.85 51.50
CA HIS A 6 13.26 -34.35 50.12
C HIS A 6 12.72 -33.50 48.96
N ARG A 7 13.56 -32.80 48.18
CA ARG A 7 14.62 -33.17 47.20
C ARG A 7 14.08 -33.25 45.75
N LEU A 8 14.62 -32.35 44.91
CA LEU A 8 14.53 -32.33 43.44
C LEU A 8 15.21 -33.56 42.81
N PRO A 9 14.76 -33.96 41.61
CA PRO A 9 15.62 -33.99 40.41
C PRO A 9 14.83 -33.50 39.17
N GLY A 10 15.37 -33.08 38.02
CA GLY A 10 16.71 -32.99 37.49
C GLY A 10 16.55 -32.51 36.02
N HIS A 11 17.39 -31.56 35.60
CA HIS A 11 17.49 -31.08 34.21
C HIS A 11 17.98 -32.19 33.26
N PRO A 12 17.49 -32.26 32.01
CA PRO A 12 18.21 -32.96 30.96
C PRO A 12 19.33 -32.09 30.37
N ALA A 13 20.44 -32.78 30.12
CA ALA A 13 21.77 -32.26 29.86
C ALA A 13 21.97 -31.64 28.46
N ARG A 14 22.89 -30.66 28.41
CA ARG A 14 23.60 -30.23 27.20
C ARG A 14 24.61 -31.31 26.77
N PRO A 15 24.84 -31.53 25.47
CA PRO A 15 26.10 -32.12 25.01
C PRO A 15 27.17 -31.03 24.84
N ARG A 16 28.37 -31.25 25.42
CA ARG A 16 29.63 -30.59 25.07
C ARG A 16 30.61 -31.66 24.56
N CYS A 17 31.10 -31.50 23.34
CA CYS A 17 32.43 -31.89 22.83
C CYS A 17 32.48 -31.48 21.36
N GLY A 18 33.53 -30.92 20.77
CA GLY A 18 34.87 -30.62 21.25
C GLY A 18 35.51 -29.62 20.27
N SER A 19 36.60 -29.01 20.73
CA SER A 19 37.48 -28.10 20.00
C SER A 19 38.18 -28.79 18.82
N LEU A 20 38.19 -28.16 17.65
CA LEU A 20 39.26 -28.29 16.66
C LEU A 20 39.42 -26.94 15.94
N ASP A 21 40.53 -26.28 16.25
CA ASP A 21 41.10 -25.21 15.45
C ASP A 21 41.50 -25.75 14.07
N SER A 22 41.09 -25.08 12.99
CA SER A 22 41.94 -24.90 11.80
C SER A 22 41.36 -23.80 10.92
N ALA A 23 42.16 -22.76 10.73
CA ALA A 23 41.88 -21.63 9.88
C ALA A 23 41.72 -22.05 8.41
N THR A 24 40.74 -21.48 7.73
CA THR A 24 40.82 -21.24 6.29
C THR A 24 40.10 -19.93 5.97
N HIS A 25 40.90 -18.91 5.69
CA HIS A 25 40.44 -17.60 5.25
C HIS A 25 39.68 -17.68 3.93
N LEU A 26 38.41 -17.31 3.94
CA LEU A 26 37.69 -16.84 2.75
C LEU A 26 37.15 -15.44 3.03
N ARG A 27 37.99 -14.45 2.74
CA ARG A 27 37.58 -13.05 2.64
C ARG A 27 36.57 -12.93 1.49
N ARG A 28 35.33 -12.57 1.80
CA ARG A 28 34.45 -11.88 0.84
C ARG A 28 34.03 -10.56 1.47
N THR A 29 34.53 -9.49 0.89
CA THR A 29 34.29 -8.09 1.26
C THR A 29 32.81 -7.73 1.11
N PRO A 30 32.17 -7.11 2.11
CA PRO A 30 30.93 -6.39 1.90
C PRO A 30 31.28 -5.03 1.26
N HIS A 31 30.88 -4.82 0.00
CA HIS A 31 30.86 -3.48 -0.56
C HIS A 31 29.65 -2.74 0.03
N ALA A 32 29.83 -2.20 1.24
CA ALA A 32 28.98 -1.15 1.76
C ALA A 32 29.27 0.13 0.96
N PHE A 33 28.34 0.53 0.08
CA PHE A 33 28.40 1.83 -0.55
C PHE A 33 27.77 2.86 0.40
N SER A 34 28.61 3.78 0.89
CA SER A 34 28.19 4.98 1.62
C SER A 34 27.43 5.92 0.68
N VAL A 35 26.25 6.36 1.10
CA VAL A 35 25.46 7.40 0.41
C VAL A 35 25.59 8.67 1.23
N ASP A 36 26.66 9.42 0.97
CA ASP A 36 26.87 10.73 1.56
C ASP A 36 26.68 11.83 0.51
N ARG A 37 25.96 12.89 0.92
CA ARG A 37 25.58 14.12 0.20
C ARG A 37 24.36 14.06 -0.72
N PHE A 38 23.22 14.52 -0.21
CA PHE A 38 22.37 15.50 -0.93
C PHE A 38 21.65 16.39 0.09
N ARG A 39 21.94 17.71 0.01
CA ARG A 39 21.32 18.76 0.83
C ARG A 39 19.91 19.06 0.33
N LEU A 40 18.98 19.20 1.28
CA LEU A 40 17.64 19.78 1.14
C LEU A 40 17.73 21.20 0.55
N ALA A 41 16.97 21.48 -0.50
CA ALA A 41 16.56 22.84 -0.84
C ALA A 41 15.14 23.04 -0.31
N LEU A 42 15.05 23.67 0.86
CA LEU A 42 13.81 24.22 1.42
C LEU A 42 13.35 25.37 0.52
N TYR A 43 12.14 25.28 -0.03
CA TYR A 43 11.51 26.43 -0.67
C TYR A 43 10.76 27.24 0.39
N HIS A 44 11.36 28.37 0.78
CA HIS A 44 10.69 29.47 1.44
C HIS A 44 9.65 30.09 0.48
N GLY A 45 8.47 30.40 1.02
CA GLY A 45 7.42 31.10 0.29
C GLY A 45 7.77 32.54 -0.04
N LEU A 46 7.17 33.05 -1.11
CA LEU A 46 6.87 34.47 -1.31
C LEU A 46 5.47 34.62 -1.94
N PRO A 47 4.79 35.76 -1.70
CA PRO A 47 3.33 35.87 -1.78
C PRO A 47 2.82 36.44 -3.11
N GLY A 48 1.55 36.14 -3.42
CA GLY A 48 0.67 37.01 -4.19
C GLY A 48 0.72 36.91 -5.71
N ALA A 49 -0.17 36.10 -6.29
CA ALA A 49 -0.84 36.43 -7.54
C ALA A 49 -2.16 35.64 -7.61
N ALA A 50 -3.28 36.33 -7.45
CA ALA A 50 -4.60 35.78 -7.64
C ALA A 50 -4.77 35.38 -9.13
N ALA A 51 -4.71 34.09 -9.42
CA ALA A 51 -5.12 33.56 -10.71
C ALA A 51 -6.64 33.35 -10.67
N THR A 52 -7.36 34.28 -11.31
CA THR A 52 -8.80 34.20 -11.55
C THR A 52 -9.11 32.94 -12.37
N LEU A 53 -9.88 32.02 -11.77
CA LEU A 53 -10.49 30.89 -12.45
C LEU A 53 -11.44 31.41 -13.54
N ARG A 54 -11.09 31.21 -14.81
CA ARG A 54 -12.03 31.41 -15.92
C ARG A 54 -13.01 30.23 -15.98
N PRO A 55 -14.30 30.45 -16.23
CA PRO A 55 -15.25 29.37 -16.46
C PRO A 55 -14.91 28.67 -17.79
N SER A 56 -14.84 27.34 -17.76
CA SER A 56 -14.62 26.51 -18.94
C SER A 56 -15.81 26.60 -19.90
N ALA A 57 -15.52 26.90 -21.16
CA ALA A 57 -16.50 26.95 -22.25
C ALA A 57 -16.91 25.54 -22.73
N ALA A 58 -18.06 25.49 -23.41
CA ALA A 58 -18.83 24.35 -23.93
C ALA A 58 -18.04 23.21 -24.63
N PRO A 59 -18.63 21.99 -24.74
CA PRO A 59 -17.88 20.77 -25.03
C PRO A 59 -17.45 20.68 -26.50
N GLY A 60 -16.14 20.84 -26.72
CA GLY A 60 -15.48 20.41 -27.95
C GLY A 60 -15.36 18.88 -28.01
N ARG A 61 -15.54 18.31 -29.19
CA ARG A 61 -15.45 16.87 -29.49
C ARG A 61 -14.25 16.20 -28.80
N MET A 62 -14.52 15.23 -27.92
CA MET A 62 -13.51 14.39 -27.26
C MET A 62 -12.91 13.39 -28.26
N SER A 63 -11.79 13.75 -28.88
CA SER A 63 -11.01 12.85 -29.74
C SER A 63 -9.80 12.30 -28.98
N GLY A 64 -9.85 11.00 -28.66
CA GLY A 64 -8.85 10.23 -27.93
C GLY A 64 -9.36 9.84 -26.55
N MET A 65 -9.84 8.61 -26.36
CA MET A 65 -10.31 8.09 -25.07
C MET A 65 -9.36 8.51 -23.95
N ASP A 66 -9.84 9.31 -22.99
CA ASP A 66 -9.06 9.79 -21.86
C ASP A 66 -8.64 8.60 -21.00
N ARG A 67 -7.47 8.02 -21.30
CA ARG A 67 -6.89 6.93 -20.51
C ARG A 67 -6.65 7.42 -19.08
N TYR A 68 -6.64 6.54 -18.09
CA TYR A 68 -6.14 6.82 -16.75
C TYR A 68 -4.75 6.23 -16.60
N ASP A 69 -3.89 6.84 -15.78
CA ASP A 69 -2.62 6.22 -15.43
C ASP A 69 -2.84 5.08 -14.44
N LEU A 70 -3.83 5.23 -13.55
CA LEU A 70 -4.14 4.28 -12.49
C LEU A 70 -5.65 4.13 -12.27
N LEU A 71 -6.14 2.90 -12.31
CA LEU A 71 -7.45 2.50 -11.79
C LEU A 71 -7.23 1.72 -10.49
N VAL A 72 -7.80 2.20 -9.40
CA VAL A 72 -7.77 1.50 -8.11
C VAL A 72 -9.11 0.80 -7.87
N LEU A 73 -9.06 -0.44 -7.40
CA LEU A 73 -10.22 -1.25 -7.03
C LEU A 73 -10.12 -1.59 -5.54
N GLY A 74 -11.20 -1.37 -4.77
CA GLY A 74 -11.24 -1.79 -3.38
C GLY A 74 -12.13 -0.92 -2.50
N ASP A 75 -11.69 -0.70 -1.28
CA ASP A 75 -12.44 -0.09 -0.19
C ASP A 75 -12.43 1.46 -0.19
N ALA A 76 -13.56 2.00 0.26
CA ALA A 76 -13.70 3.40 0.58
C ALA A 76 -14.55 3.53 1.85
N ASN A 77 -13.94 4.05 2.90
CA ASN A 77 -14.56 4.20 4.20
C ASN A 77 -14.00 5.43 4.91
N ILE A 78 -14.53 5.72 6.10
CA ILE A 78 -13.94 6.71 7.00
C ILE A 78 -13.16 5.99 8.10
N ASP A 79 -12.14 6.67 8.61
CA ASP A 79 -11.42 6.25 9.80
C ASP A 79 -11.66 7.26 10.92
N LEU A 80 -12.09 6.76 12.08
CA LEU A 80 -12.17 7.50 13.33
C LEU A 80 -10.97 7.14 14.20
N ILE A 81 -9.99 8.03 14.21
CA ILE A 81 -8.70 7.82 14.85
C ILE A 81 -8.76 8.41 16.25
N ILE A 82 -8.71 7.52 17.23
CA ILE A 82 -8.70 7.86 18.65
C ILE A 82 -7.24 7.79 19.10
N ARG A 83 -6.69 8.91 19.56
CA ARG A 83 -5.36 8.95 20.16
C ARG A 83 -5.50 9.02 21.67
N SER A 84 -4.87 8.08 22.36
CA SER A 84 -4.71 8.16 23.80
C SER A 84 -3.48 7.37 24.24
N GLN A 85 -2.94 7.68 25.41
CA GLN A 85 -1.94 6.81 26.05
C GLN A 85 -2.49 5.38 26.28
N ASP A 86 -3.78 5.27 26.58
CA ASP A 86 -4.49 4.00 26.69
C ASP A 86 -5.91 4.12 26.10
N PRO A 87 -6.09 3.85 24.80
CA PRO A 87 -7.38 3.92 24.13
C PRO A 87 -8.25 2.66 24.35
N THR A 88 -7.80 1.70 25.16
CA THR A 88 -8.51 0.42 25.35
C THR A 88 -9.84 0.65 26.08
N PRO A 89 -10.99 0.27 25.50
CA PRO A 89 -12.28 0.38 26.16
C PRO A 89 -12.40 -0.57 27.35
N VAL A 90 -13.10 -0.11 28.38
CA VAL A 90 -13.52 -0.95 29.52
C VAL A 90 -15.04 -0.95 29.56
N PHE A 91 -15.65 -2.13 29.40
CA PHE A 91 -17.10 -2.24 29.39
C PHE A 91 -17.72 -1.74 30.71
N GLY A 92 -18.74 -0.89 30.61
CA GLY A 92 -19.42 -0.29 31.76
C GLY A 92 -18.74 0.95 32.34
N GLN A 93 -17.66 1.45 31.73
CA GLN A 93 -16.96 2.66 32.17
C GLN A 93 -16.91 3.72 31.06
N GLU A 94 -16.91 4.99 31.45
CA GLU A 94 -16.60 6.11 30.57
C GLU A 94 -15.10 6.43 30.64
N LYS A 95 -14.46 6.60 29.48
CA LYS A 95 -13.03 6.92 29.37
C LYS A 95 -12.86 8.07 28.41
N LEU A 96 -12.11 9.08 28.84
CA LEU A 96 -11.74 10.21 27.99
C LEU A 96 -10.50 9.87 27.17
N VAL A 97 -10.39 10.48 25.99
CA VAL A 97 -9.28 10.30 25.04
C VAL A 97 -8.62 11.63 24.75
N ASP A 98 -7.37 11.60 24.33
CA ASP A 98 -6.55 12.82 24.18
C ASP A 98 -6.90 13.58 22.90
N ASP A 99 -7.22 12.86 21.82
CA ASP A 99 -7.57 13.44 20.53
C ASP A 99 -8.49 12.50 19.72
N LEU A 100 -9.28 13.11 18.84
CA LEU A 100 -10.20 12.42 17.93
C LEU A 100 -10.13 13.06 16.53
N THR A 101 -9.68 12.27 15.55
CA THR A 101 -9.62 12.71 14.15
C THR A 101 -10.52 11.85 13.28
N LEU A 102 -11.38 12.49 12.49
CA LEU A 102 -12.12 11.84 11.41
C LEU A 102 -11.37 12.06 10.10
N ALA A 103 -11.00 10.97 9.42
CA ALA A 103 -10.21 11.00 8.19
C ALA A 103 -10.78 10.07 7.11
N LEU A 104 -10.31 10.26 5.87
CA LEU A 104 -10.54 9.28 4.81
C LEU A 104 -9.75 8.00 5.13
N GLY A 105 -10.48 6.90 5.23
CA GLY A 105 -9.95 5.56 5.42
C GLY A 105 -9.90 4.77 4.12
N GLY A 106 -9.57 3.49 4.25
CA GLY A 106 -9.60 2.49 3.18
C GLY A 106 -8.30 2.46 2.39
N SER A 107 -7.70 1.28 2.27
CA SER A 107 -6.39 1.12 1.60
C SER A 107 -6.45 1.62 0.15
N ALA A 108 -7.51 1.27 -0.59
CA ALA A 108 -7.68 1.70 -1.98
C ALA A 108 -7.84 3.22 -2.09
N SER A 109 -8.65 3.82 -1.22
CA SER A 109 -8.88 5.26 -1.22
C SER A 109 -7.63 6.06 -0.87
N ILE A 110 -6.87 5.60 0.12
CA ILE A 110 -5.60 6.20 0.52
C ILE A 110 -4.55 6.04 -0.58
N PHE A 111 -4.41 4.85 -1.17
CA PHE A 111 -3.51 4.61 -2.29
C PHE A 111 -3.84 5.52 -3.48
N ALA A 112 -5.13 5.66 -3.82
CA ALA A 112 -5.58 6.52 -4.90
C ALA A 112 -5.19 8.00 -4.66
N CYS A 113 -5.41 8.51 -3.44
CA CYS A 113 -5.02 9.87 -3.07
C CYS A 113 -3.50 10.09 -3.16
N GLN A 114 -2.71 9.12 -2.69
CA GLN A 114 -1.26 9.22 -2.72
C GLN A 114 -0.72 9.18 -4.16
N ALA A 115 -1.28 8.32 -5.02
CA ALA A 115 -0.95 8.29 -6.43
C ALA A 115 -1.32 9.60 -7.16
N ALA A 116 -2.48 10.19 -6.86
CA ALA A 116 -2.88 11.47 -7.40
C ALA A 116 -1.94 12.61 -6.98
N LYS A 117 -1.51 12.65 -5.71
CA LYS A 117 -0.49 13.60 -5.22
C LYS A 117 0.86 13.48 -5.92
N LEU A 118 1.21 12.28 -6.38
CA LEU A 118 2.40 12.03 -7.19
C LEU A 118 2.23 12.43 -8.67
N GLY A 119 1.08 13.03 -9.03
CA GLY A 119 0.79 13.56 -10.36
C GLY A 119 0.18 12.55 -11.33
N LEU A 120 -0.24 11.37 -10.86
CA LEU A 120 -0.94 10.41 -11.71
C LEU A 120 -2.40 10.80 -11.92
N ARG A 121 -2.92 10.56 -13.13
CA ARG A 121 -4.36 10.59 -13.38
C ARG A 121 -4.98 9.31 -12.84
N THR A 122 -5.53 9.41 -11.64
CA THR A 122 -6.02 8.28 -10.84
C THR A 122 -7.55 8.31 -10.74
N THR A 123 -8.18 7.14 -10.83
CA THR A 123 -9.60 6.96 -10.55
C THR A 123 -9.81 5.76 -9.62
N LEU A 124 -10.88 5.80 -8.83
CA LEU A 124 -11.24 4.75 -7.87
C LEU A 124 -12.59 4.13 -8.26
N ALA A 125 -12.64 2.80 -8.31
CA ALA A 125 -13.87 2.03 -8.33
C ALA A 125 -14.09 1.41 -6.94
N SER A 126 -15.18 1.83 -6.29
CA SER A 126 -15.54 1.41 -4.93
C SER A 126 -17.03 1.67 -4.67
N ILE A 127 -17.53 1.17 -3.53
CA ILE A 127 -18.93 1.31 -3.11
C ILE A 127 -18.99 2.06 -1.78
N VAL A 128 -19.81 3.10 -1.72
CA VAL A 128 -20.17 3.82 -0.50
C VAL A 128 -21.66 3.71 -0.24
N GLY A 129 -22.10 4.05 0.97
CA GLY A 129 -23.51 4.12 1.32
C GLY A 129 -24.23 5.34 0.75
N ASP A 130 -25.40 5.64 1.33
CA ASP A 130 -26.17 6.86 1.13
C ASP A 130 -26.25 7.73 2.40
N ASP A 131 -25.13 7.81 3.12
CA ASP A 131 -24.98 8.52 4.38
C ASP A 131 -23.93 9.65 4.35
N GLU A 132 -23.80 10.39 5.45
CA GLU A 132 -22.82 11.50 5.59
C GLU A 132 -21.36 11.04 5.41
N PHE A 133 -21.06 9.78 5.72
CA PHE A 133 -19.74 9.21 5.49
C PHE A 133 -19.47 9.05 3.99
N ALA A 134 -20.46 8.63 3.19
CA ALA A 134 -20.34 8.62 1.74
C ALA A 134 -20.05 10.02 1.18
N HIS A 135 -20.73 11.04 1.71
CA HIS A 135 -20.51 12.43 1.33
C HIS A 135 -19.08 12.89 1.65
N LEU A 136 -18.58 12.58 2.86
CA LEU A 136 -17.22 12.92 3.27
C LEU A 136 -16.17 12.22 2.39
N VAL A 137 -16.35 10.92 2.12
CA VAL A 137 -15.45 10.13 1.27
C VAL A 137 -15.36 10.73 -0.12
N LEU A 138 -16.50 10.94 -0.78
CA LEU A 138 -16.55 11.47 -2.16
C LEU A 138 -15.98 12.88 -2.26
N ARG A 139 -16.26 13.75 -1.28
CA ARG A 139 -15.68 15.09 -1.22
C ARG A 139 -14.17 15.04 -1.08
N THR A 140 -13.67 14.25 -0.13
CA THR A 140 -12.23 14.16 0.15
C THR A 140 -11.48 13.63 -1.06
N LEU A 141 -11.98 12.57 -1.72
CA LEU A 141 -11.37 12.02 -2.93
C LEU A 141 -11.29 13.07 -4.06
N ALA A 142 -12.36 13.83 -4.28
CA ALA A 142 -12.38 14.89 -5.27
C ALA A 142 -11.38 16.01 -4.96
N GLU A 143 -11.28 16.43 -3.68
CA GLU A 143 -10.29 17.42 -3.22
C GLU A 143 -8.84 16.94 -3.39
N GLN A 144 -8.60 15.63 -3.31
CA GLN A 144 -7.28 15.02 -3.58
C GLN A 144 -7.02 14.75 -5.06
N GLY A 145 -7.92 15.15 -5.96
CA GLY A 145 -7.76 14.98 -7.41
C GLY A 145 -7.99 13.55 -7.91
N VAL A 146 -8.67 12.70 -7.12
CA VAL A 146 -9.03 11.33 -7.53
C VAL A 146 -10.37 11.36 -8.28
N GLY A 147 -10.40 10.72 -9.44
CA GLY A 147 -11.64 10.51 -10.19
C GLY A 147 -12.60 9.59 -9.44
N THR A 148 -13.84 10.06 -9.25
CA THR A 148 -14.90 9.33 -8.52
C THR A 148 -15.99 8.78 -9.44
N GLY A 149 -15.82 8.87 -10.76
CA GLY A 149 -16.83 8.46 -11.75
C GLY A 149 -17.18 6.97 -11.75
N TYR A 150 -16.34 6.12 -11.16
CA TYR A 150 -16.58 4.67 -11.00
C TYR A 150 -17.00 4.28 -9.58
N MET A 151 -17.20 5.25 -8.70
CA MET A 151 -17.78 5.00 -7.40
C MET A 151 -19.29 4.90 -7.50
N ARG A 152 -19.87 3.94 -6.78
CA ARG A 152 -21.33 3.78 -6.71
C ARG A 152 -21.80 3.99 -5.28
N ARG A 153 -23.01 4.54 -5.15
CA ARG A 153 -23.74 4.58 -3.89
C ARG A 153 -24.70 3.40 -3.83
N LEU A 154 -24.79 2.75 -2.68
CA LEU A 154 -25.72 1.66 -2.44
C LEU A 154 -26.83 2.14 -1.50
N PRO A 155 -28.05 2.44 -2.01
CA PRO A 155 -29.13 2.97 -1.19
C PRO A 155 -29.52 2.06 -0.03
N GLY A 156 -29.83 2.64 1.12
CA GLY A 156 -30.22 1.92 2.34
C GLY A 156 -29.08 1.17 3.03
N ARG A 157 -27.82 1.44 2.65
CA ARG A 157 -26.63 0.80 3.24
C ARG A 157 -25.71 1.88 3.78
N LYS A 158 -25.11 1.60 4.93
CA LYS A 158 -24.14 2.50 5.57
C LYS A 158 -22.74 2.31 4.99
N THR A 159 -22.04 3.42 4.77
CA THR A 159 -20.63 3.41 4.42
C THR A 159 -19.83 2.75 5.53
N GLY A 160 -18.77 2.02 5.17
CA GLY A 160 -17.86 1.43 6.15
C GLY A 160 -17.20 2.48 7.04
N ALA A 161 -16.77 2.06 8.22
CA ALA A 161 -16.08 2.91 9.18
C ALA A 161 -15.09 2.09 10.01
N THR A 162 -13.89 2.61 10.23
CA THR A 162 -12.88 1.97 11.08
C THR A 162 -12.58 2.82 12.28
N LEU A 163 -12.64 2.26 13.47
CA LEU A 163 -12.10 2.86 14.69
C LEU A 163 -10.64 2.46 14.80
N SER A 164 -9.74 3.44 14.82
CA SER A 164 -8.30 3.23 15.04
C SER A 164 -7.94 3.68 16.45
N LEU A 165 -7.73 2.71 17.34
CA LEU A 165 -7.25 2.94 18.70
C LEU A 165 -5.72 3.03 18.67
N THR A 166 -5.20 4.26 18.74
CA THR A 166 -3.79 4.54 18.48
C THR A 166 -3.06 4.94 19.77
N THR A 167 -1.99 4.22 20.08
CA THR A 167 -1.03 4.55 21.14
C THR A 167 0.27 5.09 20.53
N ALA A 168 1.24 5.46 21.37
CA ALA A 168 2.57 5.84 20.90
C ALA A 168 3.38 4.70 20.26
N ARG A 169 2.94 3.44 20.39
CA ARG A 169 3.71 2.25 19.94
C ARG A 169 2.98 1.41 18.91
N ASP A 170 1.67 1.38 18.97
CA ASP A 170 0.85 0.44 18.19
C ASP A 170 -0.57 0.97 17.98
N ARG A 171 -1.29 0.34 17.04
CA ARG A 171 -2.70 0.61 16.77
C ARG A 171 -3.53 -0.67 16.70
N ALA A 172 -4.77 -0.57 17.17
CA ALA A 172 -5.79 -1.59 16.94
C ALA A 172 -6.90 -1.03 16.05
N LEU A 173 -7.37 -1.84 15.11
CA LEU A 173 -8.45 -1.47 14.18
C LEU A 173 -9.71 -2.28 14.50
N LEU A 174 -10.81 -1.59 14.70
CA LEU A 174 -12.15 -2.18 14.80
C LEU A 174 -13.00 -1.63 13.66
N THR A 175 -13.35 -2.49 12.71
CA THR A 175 -13.98 -2.06 11.46
C THR A 175 -15.45 -2.47 11.43
N TYR A 176 -16.32 -1.49 11.23
CA TYR A 176 -17.67 -1.72 10.72
C TYR A 176 -17.60 -1.83 9.20
N GLU A 177 -17.85 -3.04 8.69
CA GLU A 177 -17.70 -3.38 7.28
C GLU A 177 -18.58 -2.52 6.35
N GLY A 178 -19.84 -2.29 6.69
CA GLY A 178 -20.74 -1.43 5.90
C GLY A 178 -20.79 -1.83 4.41
N THR A 179 -20.36 -0.92 3.53
CA THR A 179 -20.21 -1.16 2.07
C THR A 179 -18.83 -1.62 1.62
N ILE A 180 -17.86 -1.79 2.52
CA ILE A 180 -16.47 -2.14 2.17
C ILE A 180 -16.42 -3.39 1.29
N SER A 181 -17.13 -4.45 1.66
CA SER A 181 -17.16 -5.71 0.92
C SER A 181 -18.14 -5.74 -0.26
N ALA A 182 -18.84 -4.64 -0.55
CA ALA A 182 -19.95 -4.64 -1.48
C ALA A 182 -19.52 -4.61 -2.96
N LEU A 183 -18.27 -4.21 -3.25
CA LEU A 183 -17.76 -4.16 -4.61
C LEU A 183 -17.66 -5.58 -5.20
N GLU A 184 -18.17 -5.77 -6.41
CA GLU A 184 -18.15 -7.05 -7.12
C GLU A 184 -17.33 -6.94 -8.41
N ALA A 185 -16.66 -8.02 -8.82
CA ALA A 185 -15.92 -8.04 -10.08
C ALA A 185 -16.83 -7.70 -11.28
N ALA A 186 -18.08 -8.18 -11.27
CA ALA A 186 -19.07 -7.92 -12.29
C ALA A 186 -19.46 -6.43 -12.44
N MET A 187 -19.16 -5.58 -11.45
CA MET A 187 -19.39 -4.14 -11.54
C MET A 187 -18.30 -3.40 -12.32
N ILE A 188 -17.15 -4.04 -12.55
CA ILE A 188 -16.01 -3.47 -13.27
C ILE A 188 -16.10 -3.88 -14.74
N THR A 189 -16.26 -2.90 -15.62
CA THR A 189 -16.45 -3.17 -17.06
C THR A 189 -15.11 -3.34 -17.79
N PRO A 190 -15.04 -4.15 -18.86
CA PRO A 190 -13.86 -4.24 -19.71
C PRO A 190 -13.40 -2.88 -20.27
N GLU A 191 -14.33 -1.98 -20.54
CA GLU A 191 -14.05 -0.62 -21.02
C GLU A 191 -13.25 0.18 -20.00
N TRP A 192 -13.57 0.07 -18.71
CA TRP A 192 -12.83 0.75 -17.64
C TRP A 192 -11.39 0.24 -17.56
N LEU A 193 -11.22 -1.08 -17.69
CA LEU A 193 -9.90 -1.73 -17.69
C LEU A 193 -9.06 -1.30 -18.89
N ALA A 194 -9.66 -1.19 -20.08
CA ALA A 194 -8.97 -0.77 -21.31
C ALA A 194 -8.50 0.69 -21.27
N LEU A 195 -9.16 1.54 -20.47
CA LEU A 195 -8.74 2.92 -20.24
C LEU A 195 -7.55 3.03 -19.28
N ALA A 196 -7.28 2.03 -18.45
CA ALA A 196 -6.22 2.07 -17.45
C ALA A 196 -4.85 1.65 -18.03
N ARG A 197 -3.78 2.31 -17.61
CA ARG A 197 -2.39 1.83 -17.82
C ARG A 197 -1.95 0.85 -16.74
N HIS A 198 -2.47 1.02 -15.53
CA HIS A 198 -2.23 0.18 -14.38
C HIS A 198 -3.52 -0.02 -13.59
N VAL A 199 -3.71 -1.23 -13.08
CA VAL A 199 -4.80 -1.58 -12.16
C VAL A 199 -4.18 -1.96 -10.82
N HIS A 200 -4.63 -1.32 -9.74
CA HIS A 200 -4.25 -1.67 -8.38
C HIS A 200 -5.46 -2.21 -7.62
N VAL A 201 -5.30 -3.35 -6.97
CA VAL A 201 -6.29 -3.90 -6.05
C VAL A 201 -5.78 -3.73 -4.63
N ALA A 202 -6.60 -3.18 -3.75
CA ALA A 202 -6.24 -3.01 -2.36
C ALA A 202 -7.26 -3.66 -1.41
N SER A 203 -6.82 -3.92 -0.18
CA SER A 203 -7.65 -4.53 0.89
C SER A 203 -8.27 -5.87 0.47
N TYR A 204 -7.54 -6.71 -0.28
CA TYR A 204 -7.99 -8.02 -0.77
C TYR A 204 -8.87 -8.80 0.21
N PHE A 205 -8.44 -8.96 1.47
CA PHE A 205 -9.15 -9.78 2.45
C PHE A 205 -10.44 -9.14 3.00
N LEU A 206 -10.66 -7.85 2.76
CA LEU A 206 -11.92 -7.15 3.05
C LEU A 206 -12.84 -7.05 1.83
N GLN A 207 -12.47 -7.69 0.71
CA GLN A 207 -13.16 -7.58 -0.58
C GLN A 207 -13.71 -8.92 -1.08
N PRO A 208 -14.41 -9.74 -0.27
CA PRO A 208 -14.78 -11.10 -0.65
C PRO A 208 -15.63 -11.19 -1.93
N ARG A 209 -16.51 -10.20 -2.18
CA ARG A 209 -17.37 -10.17 -3.37
C ARG A 209 -16.62 -9.71 -4.64
N LEU A 210 -15.55 -8.94 -4.48
CA LEU A 210 -14.66 -8.58 -5.60
C LEU A 210 -13.73 -9.75 -5.91
N VAL A 211 -13.20 -10.39 -4.87
CA VAL A 211 -12.34 -11.59 -4.98
C VAL A 211 -13.04 -12.69 -5.77
N ASP A 212 -14.36 -12.82 -5.62
CA ASP A 212 -15.20 -13.62 -6.51
C ASP A 212 -15.19 -13.05 -7.94
N GLY A 213 -14.44 -13.70 -8.83
CA GLY A 213 -14.22 -13.26 -10.21
C GLY A 213 -13.00 -12.36 -10.43
N LEU A 214 -12.22 -12.04 -9.40
CA LEU A 214 -11.08 -11.13 -9.54
C LEU A 214 -9.99 -11.66 -10.50
N ALA A 215 -9.70 -12.96 -10.48
CA ALA A 215 -8.68 -13.55 -11.35
C ALA A 215 -8.99 -13.30 -12.83
N ASP A 216 -10.23 -13.55 -13.27
CA ASP A 216 -10.68 -13.32 -14.64
C ASP A 216 -10.70 -11.83 -15.01
N LEU A 217 -11.07 -10.98 -14.04
CA LEU A 217 -11.04 -9.52 -14.20
C LEU A 217 -9.60 -9.03 -14.45
N LEU A 218 -8.64 -9.47 -13.64
CA LEU A 218 -7.23 -9.10 -13.77
C LEU A 218 -6.63 -9.69 -15.06
N ALA A 219 -6.95 -10.93 -15.42
CA ALA A 219 -6.57 -11.51 -16.70
C ALA A 219 -7.06 -10.66 -17.89
N SER A 220 -8.27 -10.11 -17.80
CA SER A 220 -8.84 -9.22 -18.80
C SER A 220 -8.12 -7.86 -18.84
N ALA A 221 -7.77 -7.29 -17.68
CA ALA A 221 -6.96 -6.07 -17.61
C ALA A 221 -5.60 -6.25 -18.31
N ARG A 222 -4.94 -7.38 -18.08
CA ARG A 222 -3.67 -7.72 -18.75
C ARG A 222 -3.81 -7.85 -20.26
N ARG A 223 -4.86 -8.52 -20.74
CA ARG A 223 -5.16 -8.63 -22.18
C ARG A 223 -5.40 -7.26 -22.83
N ALA A 224 -5.95 -6.31 -22.07
CA ALA A 224 -6.10 -4.92 -22.50
C ALA A 224 -4.80 -4.09 -22.43
N GLY A 225 -3.70 -4.68 -21.96
CA GLY A 225 -2.37 -4.06 -21.90
C GLY A 225 -2.06 -3.28 -20.62
N ALA A 226 -2.89 -3.41 -19.58
CA ALA A 226 -2.60 -2.85 -18.26
C ALA A 226 -1.66 -3.78 -17.47
N THR A 227 -0.78 -3.18 -16.66
CA THR A 227 -0.09 -3.92 -15.59
C THR A 227 -0.95 -3.96 -14.33
N VAL A 228 -0.69 -4.92 -13.45
CA VAL A 228 -1.51 -5.18 -12.26
C VAL A 228 -0.65 -5.18 -11.00
N SER A 229 -1.10 -4.49 -9.95
CA SER A 229 -0.55 -4.62 -8.61
C SER A 229 -1.62 -4.97 -7.59
N LEU A 230 -1.20 -5.55 -6.48
CA LEU A 230 -2.10 -5.98 -5.42
C LEU A 230 -1.47 -5.79 -4.04
N ASP A 231 -2.22 -5.20 -3.11
CA ASP A 231 -2.01 -5.32 -1.67
C ASP A 231 -3.18 -6.07 -1.02
N THR A 232 -2.94 -6.69 0.14
CA THR A 232 -3.95 -7.58 0.75
C THR A 232 -4.73 -6.97 1.89
N GLY A 233 -4.09 -6.14 2.70
CA GLY A 233 -4.58 -5.85 4.06
C GLY A 233 -4.51 -7.09 4.96
N TRP A 234 -5.00 -6.92 6.19
CA TRP A 234 -5.09 -7.99 7.19
C TRP A 234 -6.26 -8.94 6.89
N ASP A 235 -6.07 -10.25 7.06
CA ASP A 235 -7.16 -11.23 6.99
C ASP A 235 -7.86 -11.40 8.35
N PRO A 236 -9.09 -10.90 8.53
CA PRO A 236 -9.83 -11.05 9.79
C PRO A 236 -10.20 -12.50 10.10
N THR A 237 -10.19 -13.40 9.10
CA THR A 237 -10.46 -14.84 9.30
C THR A 237 -9.25 -15.63 9.77
N GLY A 238 -8.04 -15.05 9.63
CA GLY A 238 -6.77 -15.69 9.97
C GLY A 238 -6.41 -16.89 9.10
N LYS A 239 -7.13 -17.14 8.00
CA LYS A 239 -6.85 -18.26 7.09
C LYS A 239 -5.69 -17.95 6.17
N TRP A 240 -5.51 -16.68 5.81
CA TRP A 240 -4.55 -16.17 4.84
C TRP A 240 -4.65 -16.88 3.47
N ASP A 241 -5.83 -17.45 3.23
CA ASP A 241 -6.24 -18.16 2.04
C ASP A 241 -7.64 -17.69 1.68
N GLY A 242 -7.89 -17.58 0.38
CA GLY A 242 -9.04 -16.88 -0.18
C GLY A 242 -8.91 -16.80 -1.69
N ASN A 243 -8.46 -17.89 -2.32
CA ASN A 243 -8.13 -17.94 -3.75
C ASN A 243 -6.99 -16.99 -4.19
N LEU A 244 -6.21 -16.48 -3.23
CA LEU A 244 -5.13 -15.52 -3.49
C LEU A 244 -4.12 -16.07 -4.49
N GLN A 245 -3.85 -17.37 -4.47
CA GLN A 245 -2.91 -18.01 -5.40
C GLN A 245 -3.34 -17.89 -6.87
N ALA A 246 -4.64 -18.01 -7.18
CA ALA A 246 -5.15 -17.82 -8.54
C ALA A 246 -5.06 -16.35 -8.96
N VAL A 247 -5.33 -15.43 -8.05
CA VAL A 247 -5.24 -13.98 -8.30
C VAL A 247 -3.79 -13.55 -8.54
N LEU A 248 -2.86 -14.03 -7.71
CA LEU A 248 -1.42 -13.71 -7.81
C LEU A 248 -0.79 -14.12 -9.15
N ALA A 249 -1.34 -15.13 -9.83
CA ALA A 249 -0.90 -15.50 -11.18
C ALA A 249 -1.10 -14.39 -12.23
N HIS A 250 -1.94 -13.39 -11.92
CA HIS A 250 -2.22 -12.25 -12.78
C HIS A 250 -1.63 -10.93 -12.26
N VAL A 251 -0.83 -10.97 -11.19
CA VAL A 251 -0.23 -9.79 -10.55
C VAL A 251 1.20 -9.60 -11.03
N ASP A 252 1.57 -8.39 -11.47
CA ASP A 252 2.95 -8.04 -11.80
C ASP A 252 3.74 -7.56 -10.57
N LEU A 253 3.05 -6.92 -9.62
CA LEU A 253 3.64 -6.30 -8.44
C LEU A 253 2.79 -6.58 -7.19
N PHE A 254 3.36 -7.33 -6.25
CA PHE A 254 2.73 -7.65 -4.98
C PHE A 254 3.31 -6.80 -3.84
N LEU A 255 2.46 -6.17 -3.04
CA LEU A 255 2.82 -5.12 -2.07
C LEU A 255 2.39 -5.43 -0.62
N PRO A 256 2.72 -6.60 -0.05
CA PRO A 256 2.36 -6.92 1.33
C PRO A 256 3.21 -6.12 2.35
N ASN A 257 2.75 -6.04 3.60
CA ASN A 257 3.63 -5.74 4.73
C ASN A 257 4.34 -7.00 5.24
N GLU A 258 5.29 -6.84 6.16
CA GLU A 258 6.04 -7.95 6.77
C GLU A 258 5.14 -9.08 7.29
N SER A 259 4.14 -8.73 8.10
CA SER A 259 3.24 -9.72 8.70
C SER A 259 2.40 -10.43 7.64
N GLU A 260 1.80 -9.69 6.71
CA GLU A 260 1.03 -10.23 5.59
C GLU A 260 1.90 -11.18 4.75
N ALA A 261 3.12 -10.77 4.39
CA ALA A 261 4.03 -11.57 3.59
C ALA A 261 4.39 -12.89 4.28
N MET A 262 4.70 -12.85 5.58
CA MET A 262 5.05 -14.04 6.36
C MET A 262 3.86 -15.01 6.46
N HIS A 263 2.66 -14.52 6.75
CA HIS A 263 1.47 -15.37 6.81
C HIS A 263 1.13 -15.99 5.46
N ILE A 264 1.11 -15.19 4.39
CA ILE A 264 0.77 -15.65 3.03
C ILE A 264 1.81 -16.65 2.51
N ALA A 265 3.09 -16.42 2.81
CA ALA A 265 4.17 -17.34 2.43
C ALA A 265 4.27 -18.56 3.35
N GLY A 266 3.62 -18.57 4.51
CA GLY A 266 3.81 -19.58 5.55
C GLY A 266 5.27 -19.66 6.00
N CYS A 267 5.88 -18.51 6.27
CA CYS A 267 7.29 -18.37 6.65
C CYS A 267 7.42 -17.56 7.95
N ASP A 268 8.54 -17.75 8.64
CA ASP A 268 8.89 -17.15 9.92
C ASP A 268 9.80 -15.93 9.79
N THR A 269 10.31 -15.63 8.58
CA THR A 269 11.14 -14.45 8.31
C THR A 269 10.76 -13.79 6.99
N VAL A 270 11.01 -12.48 6.91
CA VAL A 270 10.80 -11.66 5.71
C VAL A 270 11.61 -12.17 4.52
N GLU A 271 12.85 -12.59 4.72
CA GLU A 271 13.73 -13.05 3.65
C GLU A 271 13.21 -14.34 3.01
N LYS A 272 12.73 -15.29 3.83
CA LYS A 272 12.12 -16.52 3.34
C LYS A 272 10.80 -16.22 2.62
N ALA A 273 9.99 -15.32 3.18
CA ALA A 273 8.74 -14.89 2.55
C ALA A 273 9.00 -14.23 1.19
N LEU A 274 9.96 -13.31 1.12
CA LEU A 274 10.37 -12.62 -0.09
C LEU A 274 10.80 -13.61 -1.17
N ALA A 275 11.74 -14.51 -0.85
CA ALA A 275 12.24 -15.51 -1.80
C ALA A 275 11.14 -16.46 -2.30
N ARG A 276 10.23 -16.88 -1.41
CA ARG A 276 9.13 -17.79 -1.78
C ARG A 276 8.10 -17.10 -2.68
N LEU A 277 7.79 -15.83 -2.41
CA LEU A 277 6.83 -15.05 -3.19
C LEU A 277 7.44 -14.61 -4.53
N GLY A 278 8.68 -14.13 -4.54
CA GLY A 278 9.37 -13.66 -5.74
C GLY A 278 9.72 -14.76 -6.74
N ALA A 279 9.81 -16.02 -6.28
CA ALA A 279 9.87 -17.18 -7.17
C ALA A 279 8.62 -17.36 -8.06
N ARG A 280 7.51 -16.70 -7.74
CA ARG A 280 6.20 -16.90 -8.39
C ARG A 280 5.59 -15.61 -8.95
N ILE A 281 5.96 -14.47 -8.38
CA ILE A 281 5.42 -13.15 -8.73
C ILE A 281 6.56 -12.31 -9.32
N PRO A 282 6.36 -11.62 -10.46
CA PRO A 282 7.44 -10.90 -11.14
C PRO A 282 8.17 -9.87 -10.27
N VAL A 283 7.43 -9.16 -9.40
CA VAL A 283 7.98 -8.22 -8.41
C VAL A 283 7.22 -8.35 -7.09
N VAL A 284 7.96 -8.48 -5.99
CA VAL A 284 7.41 -8.44 -4.64
C VAL A 284 8.12 -7.31 -3.88
N ALA A 285 7.37 -6.40 -3.28
CA ALA A 285 7.93 -5.38 -2.39
C ALA A 285 7.23 -5.44 -1.03
N ILE A 286 7.99 -5.83 0.00
CA ILE A 286 7.52 -6.00 1.36
C ILE A 286 7.80 -4.70 2.14
N LYS A 287 6.74 -4.16 2.76
CA LYS A 287 6.79 -2.99 3.64
C LYS A 287 7.25 -3.42 5.04
N LEU A 288 8.29 -2.78 5.57
CA LEU A 288 8.95 -3.09 6.85
C LEU A 288 8.73 -1.98 7.91
N GLY A 289 7.68 -1.18 7.75
CA GLY A 289 7.41 -0.03 8.63
C GLY A 289 8.60 0.92 8.74
N ALA A 290 9.09 1.15 9.96
CA ALA A 290 10.22 2.03 10.22
C ALA A 290 11.55 1.55 9.63
N ALA A 291 11.69 0.26 9.30
CA ALA A 291 12.86 -0.26 8.62
C ALA A 291 12.83 -0.01 7.10
N GLY A 292 11.75 0.57 6.56
CA GLY A 292 11.62 0.91 5.15
C GLY A 292 10.95 -0.20 4.34
N ALA A 293 11.59 -0.65 3.27
CA ALA A 293 11.07 -1.72 2.43
C ALA A 293 12.18 -2.56 1.78
N ILE A 294 11.84 -3.81 1.49
CA ILE A 294 12.67 -4.75 0.72
C ILE A 294 11.90 -5.24 -0.50
N ALA A 295 12.55 -5.35 -1.64
CA ALA A 295 11.94 -5.81 -2.87
C ALA A 295 12.79 -6.85 -3.58
N GLU A 296 12.13 -7.78 -4.27
CA GLU A 296 12.76 -8.77 -5.14
C GLU A 296 12.16 -8.71 -6.54
N ARG A 297 13.03 -8.81 -7.54
CA ARG A 297 12.65 -8.98 -8.95
C ARG A 297 13.64 -9.90 -9.65
N GLY A 298 13.16 -11.07 -10.09
CA GLY A 298 13.97 -12.00 -10.87
C GLY A 298 15.24 -12.45 -10.15
N GLY A 299 15.18 -12.65 -8.83
CA GLY A 299 16.30 -13.02 -7.99
C GLY A 299 17.21 -11.86 -7.55
N GLU A 300 17.00 -10.64 -8.03
CA GLU A 300 17.70 -9.45 -7.52
C GLU A 300 16.93 -8.86 -6.33
N VAL A 301 17.62 -8.61 -5.22
CA VAL A 301 17.05 -8.01 -4.00
C VAL A 301 17.56 -6.59 -3.81
N ALA A 302 16.65 -5.67 -3.48
CA ALA A 302 16.95 -4.29 -3.13
C ALA A 302 16.28 -3.89 -1.82
N GLN A 303 16.93 -3.03 -1.04
CA GLN A 303 16.37 -2.45 0.19
C GLN A 303 16.39 -0.92 0.09
N ALA A 304 15.37 -0.27 0.65
CA ALA A 304 15.32 1.17 0.78
C ALA A 304 14.92 1.54 2.22
N PRO A 305 15.60 2.51 2.86
CA PRO A 305 15.23 2.97 4.19
C PRO A 305 13.89 3.71 4.17
N ALA A 306 13.20 3.76 5.32
CA ALA A 306 12.05 4.63 5.51
C ALA A 306 12.50 6.10 5.48
N LEU A 307 11.67 6.96 4.89
CA LEU A 307 11.88 8.40 4.97
C LEU A 307 11.62 8.86 6.41
N GLN A 308 12.63 9.42 7.07
CA GLN A 308 12.48 10.02 8.38
C GLN A 308 11.84 11.40 8.21
N ILE A 309 10.59 11.54 8.62
CA ILE A 309 9.84 12.80 8.56
C ILE A 309 9.28 13.07 9.95
N GLU A 310 9.51 14.28 10.45
CA GLU A 310 8.88 14.74 11.69
C GLU A 310 7.37 14.86 11.46
N VAL A 311 6.55 14.17 12.25
CA VAL A 311 5.10 14.31 12.20
C VAL A 311 4.75 15.69 12.76
N VAL A 312 4.64 16.68 11.88
CA VAL A 312 4.17 18.02 12.25
C VAL A 312 2.68 17.92 12.59
N ASP A 313 2.35 18.33 13.80
CA ASP A 313 1.01 18.39 14.39
C ASP A 313 -0.07 18.85 13.37
N THR A 314 -1.03 17.95 13.09
CA THR A 314 -2.12 18.16 12.11
C THR A 314 -3.37 18.77 12.72
N THR A 315 -3.29 19.40 13.90
CA THR A 315 -4.44 20.09 14.51
C THR A 315 -5.05 21.13 13.54
N GLY A 316 -6.25 20.83 13.03
CA GLY A 316 -7.12 21.83 12.39
C GLY A 316 -7.34 21.74 10.88
N ARG A 317 -6.86 20.72 10.15
CA ARG A 317 -7.28 20.49 8.76
C ARG A 317 -7.77 19.06 8.56
N ALA A 318 -9.04 18.93 8.18
CA ALA A 318 -9.76 17.67 7.95
C ALA A 318 -9.24 16.83 6.75
N THR A 319 -7.97 16.96 6.39
CA THR A 319 -7.30 16.25 5.29
C THR A 319 -5.98 15.63 5.75
N ALA A 320 -5.91 15.18 7.00
CA ALA A 320 -4.79 14.36 7.45
C ALA A 320 -5.04 12.90 7.01
N LEU A 321 -4.40 12.49 5.91
CA LEU A 321 -4.18 11.07 5.67
C LEU A 321 -3.28 10.57 6.80
N THR A 322 -3.61 9.43 7.40
CA THR A 322 -2.88 8.97 8.59
C THR A 322 -1.40 8.76 8.23
N PRO A 323 -0.44 9.18 9.08
CA PRO A 323 0.99 9.08 8.74
C PRO A 323 1.40 7.64 8.38
N ASP A 324 0.84 6.67 9.11
CA ASP A 324 1.18 5.25 9.04
C ASP A 324 0.22 4.37 8.21
N SER A 325 -0.80 4.96 7.58
CA SER A 325 -1.57 4.33 6.48
C SER A 325 -0.98 4.67 5.12
N CYS A 326 0.17 5.36 5.08
CA CYS A 326 0.84 5.62 3.83
C CYS A 326 1.38 4.31 3.26
N THR A 327 0.51 3.66 2.48
CA THR A 327 0.86 2.58 1.57
C THR A 327 2.11 3.03 0.86
N ALA A 328 3.21 2.32 1.12
CA ALA A 328 4.46 2.56 0.45
C ALA A 328 4.19 2.41 -1.05
N THR A 329 4.05 3.52 -1.76
CA THR A 329 3.66 3.49 -3.17
C THR A 329 4.93 3.17 -3.95
N CYS A 330 5.21 1.88 -4.10
CA CYS A 330 6.22 1.40 -5.03
C CYS A 330 5.68 1.53 -6.45
N MET A 331 6.02 2.60 -7.15
CA MET A 331 5.76 2.70 -8.58
C MET A 331 7.05 2.41 -9.36
N ALA A 332 7.29 1.13 -9.62
CA ALA A 332 8.29 0.69 -10.59
C ALA A 332 7.65 0.55 -11.98
N CYS A 333 7.41 1.67 -12.68
CA CYS A 333 6.97 1.64 -14.07
C CYS A 333 8.17 1.76 -15.03
N ARG A 334 8.77 0.63 -15.43
CA ARG A 334 9.50 0.51 -16.71
C ARG A 334 9.10 -0.77 -17.43
N SER A 335 8.79 -0.65 -18.73
CA SER A 335 8.30 -1.75 -19.58
C SER A 335 9.32 -2.91 -19.68
N PRO A 336 8.86 -4.14 -19.98
CA PRO A 336 9.74 -5.27 -20.31
C PRO A 336 10.57 -5.05 -21.59
N SER A 337 10.08 -4.24 -22.53
CA SER A 337 10.70 -4.03 -23.84
C SER A 337 11.94 -3.12 -23.82
N ALA A 338 12.09 -2.28 -22.80
CA ALA A 338 13.22 -1.35 -22.69
C ALA A 338 14.55 -2.02 -22.26
N TRP A 339 14.53 -3.33 -21.97
CA TRP A 339 15.69 -4.08 -21.48
C TRP A 339 16.48 -4.80 -22.57
N ARG A 340 15.92 -5.00 -23.78
CA ARG A 340 16.57 -5.83 -24.84
C ARG A 340 17.20 -5.06 -25.99
N SER A 341 16.97 -3.75 -26.14
CA SER A 341 17.59 -3.00 -27.24
C SER A 341 18.14 -1.66 -26.74
N GLY A 342 19.47 -1.52 -26.79
CA GLY A 342 20.18 -0.25 -26.57
C GLY A 342 19.98 0.76 -27.71
N SER A 343 18.81 0.80 -28.34
CA SER A 343 18.53 1.62 -29.51
C SER A 343 17.08 2.10 -29.49
N LEU A 344 16.89 3.40 -29.27
CA LEU A 344 15.61 4.11 -29.35
C LEU A 344 15.15 4.24 -30.82
N PRO A 345 13.93 3.78 -31.19
CA PRO A 345 13.23 4.33 -32.35
C PRO A 345 12.48 5.59 -31.92
N ARG A 346 12.72 6.68 -32.64
CA ARG A 346 12.07 7.99 -32.44
C ARG A 346 10.58 7.91 -32.75
N GLY A 347 9.76 8.48 -31.86
CA GLY A 347 8.36 8.84 -32.14
C GLY A 347 7.33 8.24 -31.21
N LYS A 348 7.10 8.89 -30.05
CA LYS A 348 5.82 9.03 -29.32
C LYS A 348 6.10 9.58 -27.92
N LEU A 349 5.69 10.84 -27.69
CA LEU A 349 5.59 11.63 -26.45
C LEU A 349 6.29 11.06 -25.19
N TRP A 350 7.50 11.55 -24.89
CA TRP A 350 8.24 11.27 -23.65
C TRP A 350 8.42 12.56 -22.86
N MET A 351 8.09 12.55 -21.57
CA MET A 351 8.51 13.61 -20.65
C MET A 351 10.05 13.71 -20.69
N ARG A 352 10.56 14.93 -20.90
CA ARG A 352 11.99 15.22 -21.05
C ARG A 352 12.79 14.73 -19.83
N PRO A 353 13.90 14.01 -20.01
CA PRO A 353 14.86 13.78 -18.93
C PRO A 353 15.79 15.01 -18.80
N LEU A 354 16.09 15.41 -17.57
CA LEU A 354 17.32 16.16 -17.28
C LEU A 354 18.51 15.20 -17.47
N PRO A 355 19.62 15.62 -18.09
CA PRO A 355 20.74 14.73 -18.36
C PRO A 355 21.60 14.57 -17.11
N ILE A 356 22.05 13.35 -16.80
CA ILE A 356 23.42 13.02 -16.34
C ILE A 356 23.54 11.49 -16.10
N SER A 357 24.49 10.91 -16.84
CA SER A 357 25.32 9.71 -16.63
C SER A 357 24.72 8.31 -16.45
N ARG A 358 25.37 7.36 -17.13
CA ARG A 358 25.19 5.90 -17.10
C ARG A 358 25.40 5.32 -15.69
N LYS A 359 24.33 5.00 -14.96
CA LYS A 359 24.28 4.08 -13.77
C LYS A 359 22.88 3.43 -13.66
N PRO A 360 22.73 2.23 -13.08
CA PRO A 360 21.45 1.51 -13.06
C PRO A 360 20.51 2.05 -11.97
N TRP A 361 19.21 1.91 -12.22
CA TRP A 361 18.05 2.26 -11.38
C TRP A 361 17.69 3.77 -11.26
N PRO A 362 16.51 4.14 -11.79
CA PRO A 362 15.63 5.06 -11.08
C PRO A 362 14.23 4.46 -10.97
N SER A 363 13.88 3.93 -9.80
CA SER A 363 12.51 3.57 -9.40
C SER A 363 12.37 3.95 -7.92
N ILE A 364 11.43 4.83 -7.62
CA ILE A 364 11.24 5.34 -6.26
C ILE A 364 10.50 4.26 -5.45
N LEU A 365 11.18 3.70 -4.44
CA LEU A 365 10.57 2.97 -3.33
C LEU A 365 10.26 4.03 -2.25
N MET A 366 9.01 4.45 -2.10
CA MET A 366 8.64 5.31 -0.96
C MET A 366 8.02 4.44 0.12
N ALA A 367 8.77 4.05 1.14
CA ALA A 367 8.20 3.57 2.40
C ALA A 367 8.04 4.78 3.32
N LYS A 368 6.79 5.11 3.66
CA LYS A 368 6.47 6.17 4.61
C LYS A 368 6.00 5.51 5.90
N THR A 369 6.65 5.87 7.00
CA THR A 369 6.19 5.62 8.36
C THR A 369 5.11 6.58 8.74
#